data_AF-A0A7C0USP8-F1
#
_entry.id   AF-A0A7C0USP8-F1
#
_cell.length_a   1.000
_cell.length_b   1.000
_cell.length_c   1.000
_cell.angle_alpha   90.00
_cell.angle_beta   90.00
_cell.angle_gamma   90.00
#
_symmetry.space_group_name_H-M   'P 1'
#
loop_
_entity.id
_entity.type
_entity.pdbx_description
1 polymer ?
#
loop_
_entity_poly.entity_id
_entity_poly.type
_entity_poly.pdbx_seq_one_letter_code
_entity_poly.pdbx_strand_id
1 'polypeptide(L)'
;MKSEVKIWDGVFATDSYCLHMPAQNAIIIADLHLGYEGVLRMEGVAMPRYQEKVIMEKLGSIIKKYGPEKVIVNGDFKHNFGRNLKQEWQEVSNVLKFLCKKGDVVLIRGNHDNFLK
;
A
#
# COMPACT_ATOMS: atom_id res chain seq x y z
N MET A 1 -16.00 13.23 -14.28
CA MET A 1 -15.45 13.85 -13.04
C MET A 1 -14.00 14.23 -13.31
N LYS A 2 -13.46 15.27 -12.64
CA LYS A 2 -12.02 15.56 -12.72
C LYS A 2 -11.25 14.38 -12.11
N SER A 3 -10.19 13.92 -12.76
CA SER A 3 -9.34 12.80 -12.29
C SER A 3 -8.56 13.14 -11.02
N GLU A 4 -8.39 14.44 -10.75
CA GLU A 4 -7.67 14.96 -9.58
C GLU A 4 -8.38 16.19 -9.02
N VAL A 5 -8.38 16.29 -7.70
CA VAL A 5 -8.95 17.40 -6.94
C VAL A 5 -7.86 17.96 -6.04
N LYS A 6 -7.54 19.24 -6.20
CA LYS A 6 -6.64 19.95 -5.30
C LYS A 6 -7.31 20.07 -3.92
N ILE A 7 -6.66 19.55 -2.88
CA ILE A 7 -7.15 19.63 -1.50
C ILE A 7 -6.39 20.67 -0.67
N TRP A 8 -5.10 20.85 -0.97
CA TRP A 8 -4.24 21.89 -0.42
C TRP A 8 -3.27 22.39 -1.49
N ASP A 9 -2.56 23.48 -1.21
CA ASP A 9 -1.48 23.93 -2.10
C ASP A 9 -0.44 22.83 -2.29
N GLY A 10 -0.25 22.41 -3.54
CA GLY A 10 0.66 21.33 -3.93
C GLY A 10 0.19 19.91 -3.62
N VAL A 11 -1.04 19.70 -3.09
CA VAL A 11 -1.56 18.37 -2.74
C VAL A 11 -2.85 18.07 -3.47
N PHE A 12 -2.87 16.93 -4.18
CA PHE A 12 -3.99 16.52 -5.02
C PHE A 12 -4.49 15.14 -4.58
N ALA A 13 -5.79 15.03 -4.32
CA ALA A 13 -6.46 13.74 -4.18
C ALA A 13 -6.81 13.20 -5.57
N THR A 14 -6.54 11.92 -5.81
CA THR A 14 -6.64 11.31 -7.14
C THR A 14 -7.68 10.20 -7.16
N ASP A 15 -8.25 9.94 -8.34
CA ASP A 15 -9.09 8.77 -8.61
C ASP A 15 -8.34 7.42 -8.51
N SER A 16 -7.02 7.47 -8.35
CA SER A 16 -6.12 6.32 -8.27
C SER A 16 -5.85 5.89 -6.83
N TYR A 17 -6.64 6.37 -5.87
CA TYR A 17 -6.55 6.05 -4.43
C TYR A 17 -5.22 6.47 -3.78
N CYS A 18 -4.65 7.59 -4.23
CA CYS A 18 -3.48 8.19 -3.61
C CYS A 18 -3.58 9.72 -3.55
N LEU A 19 -2.78 10.33 -2.68
CA LEU A 19 -2.43 11.73 -2.80
C LEU A 19 -1.20 11.87 -3.69
N HIS A 20 -1.20 12.89 -4.54
CA HIS A 20 -0.08 13.25 -5.40
C HIS A 20 0.47 14.62 -4.98
N MET A 21 1.80 14.69 -4.82
CA MET A 21 2.55 15.88 -4.44
C MET A 21 3.64 16.17 -5.48
N PRO A 22 3.31 16.87 -6.59
CA PRO A 22 4.21 17.04 -7.73
C PRO A 22 5.53 17.73 -7.36
N ALA A 23 5.47 18.76 -6.52
CA ALA A 23 6.65 19.54 -6.14
C ALA A 23 7.66 18.73 -5.31
N GLN A 24 7.20 17.68 -4.63
CA GLN A 24 8.02 16.77 -3.85
C GLN A 24 8.31 15.45 -4.60
N ASN A 25 7.85 15.34 -5.85
CA ASN A 25 7.88 14.12 -6.66
C ASN A 25 7.43 12.88 -5.85
N ALA A 26 6.32 13.02 -5.13
CA ALA A 26 5.89 12.05 -4.14
C ALA A 26 4.43 11.63 -4.32
N ILE A 27 4.14 10.39 -3.95
CA ILE A 27 2.78 9.90 -3.72
C ILE A 27 2.60 9.45 -2.28
N ILE A 28 1.37 9.58 -1.77
CA ILE A 28 0.97 9.06 -0.46
C ILE A 28 -0.18 8.07 -0.66
N ILE A 29 -0.02 6.87 -0.13
CA ILE A 29 -1.03 5.81 -0.05
C ILE A 29 -1.22 5.41 1.41
N ALA A 30 -2.30 4.70 1.74
CA ALA A 30 -2.57 4.24 3.10
C ALA A 30 -3.37 2.93 3.08
N ASP A 31 -3.44 2.26 4.23
CA ASP A 31 -4.39 1.17 4.51
C ASP A 31 -4.34 0.00 3.52
N LEU A 32 -3.13 -0.46 3.16
CA LEU A 32 -2.98 -1.61 2.26
C LEU A 32 -3.45 -2.92 2.89
N HIS A 33 -3.34 -3.04 4.23
CA HIS A 33 -3.77 -4.21 5.01
C HIS A 33 -3.36 -5.55 4.39
N LEU A 34 -2.10 -5.67 3.97
CA LEU A 34 -1.59 -6.90 3.37
C LEU A 34 -1.79 -8.10 4.31
N GLY A 35 -2.21 -9.22 3.74
CA GLY A 35 -2.48 -10.48 4.43
C GLY A 35 -3.82 -10.56 5.17
N TYR A 36 -4.74 -9.62 4.93
CA TYR A 36 -6.10 -9.66 5.50
C TYR A 36 -6.90 -10.89 5.05
N GLU A 37 -6.73 -11.33 3.80
CA GLU A 37 -7.35 -12.57 3.29
C GLU A 37 -6.93 -13.82 4.10
N GLY A 38 -5.68 -13.85 4.58
CA GLY A 38 -5.18 -14.93 5.44
C GLY A 38 -5.92 -14.99 6.78
N VAL A 39 -6.26 -13.84 7.36
CA VAL A 39 -7.02 -13.75 8.61
C VAL A 39 -8.45 -14.26 8.42
N LEU A 40 -9.15 -13.79 7.38
CA LEU A 40 -10.50 -14.26 7.08
C LEU A 40 -10.56 -15.78 6.87
N ARG A 41 -9.54 -16.36 6.23
CA ARG A 41 -9.42 -17.81 6.08
C ARG A 41 -9.25 -18.54 7.42
N MET A 42 -8.46 -17.99 8.35
CA MET A 42 -8.34 -18.57 9.69
C MET A 42 -9.66 -18.54 10.45
N GLU A 43 -10.52 -17.55 10.17
CA GLU A 43 -11.87 -17.43 10.72
C GLU A 43 -12.91 -18.30 9.99
N GLY A 44 -12.48 -19.14 9.03
CA GLY A 44 -13.36 -20.07 8.31
C GLY A 44 -14.02 -19.50 7.06
N VAL A 45 -13.64 -18.29 6.63
CA VAL A 45 -14.15 -17.69 5.38
C VAL A 45 -13.41 -18.30 4.18
N ALA A 46 -14.18 -18.83 3.23
CA ALA A 46 -13.67 -19.32 1.95
C ALA A 46 -13.30 -18.14 1.03
N MET A 47 -12.16 -17.50 1.28
CA MET A 47 -11.66 -16.36 0.49
C MET A 47 -10.55 -16.82 -0.45
N PRO A 48 -10.53 -16.51 -1.77
CA PRO A 48 -9.37 -16.77 -2.63
C PRO A 48 -8.15 -15.90 -2.23
N ARG A 49 -6.93 -16.31 -2.60
CA ARG A 49 -5.72 -15.47 -2.41
C ARG A 49 -5.52 -14.62 -3.65
N TYR A 50 -5.94 -13.37 -3.62
CA TYR A 50 -5.89 -12.48 -4.79
C TYR A 50 -5.49 -11.04 -4.43
N GLN A 51 -5.50 -10.67 -3.14
CA GLN A 51 -5.17 -9.33 -2.65
C GLN A 51 -3.81 -8.83 -3.14
N GLU A 52 -2.73 -9.61 -2.97
CA GLU A 52 -1.38 -9.20 -3.37
C GLU A 52 -1.33 -8.77 -4.83
N LYS A 53 -1.90 -9.58 -5.74
CA LYS A 53 -1.90 -9.29 -7.18
C LYS A 53 -2.63 -7.99 -7.49
N VAL A 54 -3.81 -7.78 -6.92
CA VAL A 54 -4.61 -6.56 -7.14
C VAL A 54 -3.88 -5.32 -6.62
N ILE A 55 -3.27 -5.41 -5.42
CA ILE A 55 -2.50 -4.31 -4.86
C ILE A 55 -1.30 -3.99 -5.74
N MET A 56 -0.54 -5.00 -6.18
CA MET A 56 0.62 -4.82 -7.06
C MET A 56 0.25 -4.18 -8.40
N GLU A 57 -0.86 -4.58 -9.02
CA GLU A 57 -1.37 -3.98 -10.27
C GLU A 57 -1.76 -2.51 -10.07
N LYS A 58 -2.45 -2.19 -8.97
CA LYS A 58 -2.82 -0.80 -8.64
C LYS A 58 -1.59 0.06 -8.36
N LEU A 59 -0.68 -0.40 -7.49
CA LEU A 59 0.55 0.30 -7.18
C LEU A 59 1.39 0.53 -8.44
N GLY A 60 1.52 -0.48 -9.30
CA GLY A 60 2.21 -0.35 -10.58
C GLY A 60 1.58 0.69 -11.50
N SER A 61 0.25 0.77 -11.53
CA SER A 61 -0.48 1.78 -12.31
C SER A 61 -0.27 3.20 -11.77
N ILE A 62 -0.32 3.38 -10.44
CA ILE A 62 -0.07 4.66 -9.77
C ILE A 62 1.37 5.12 -10.05
N ILE A 63 2.35 4.24 -9.82
CA ILE A 63 3.77 4.53 -10.04
C ILE A 63 4.04 4.86 -11.51
N LYS A 64 3.43 4.13 -12.45
CA LYS A 64 3.57 4.42 -13.88
C LYS A 64 2.95 5.77 -14.27
N LYS A 65 1.83 6.14 -13.65
CA LYS A 65 1.11 7.41 -13.92
C LYS A 65 1.88 8.62 -13.40
N TYR A 66 2.41 8.54 -12.19
CA TYR A 66 3.00 9.68 -11.48
C TYR A 66 4.53 9.72 -11.52
N GLY A 67 5.20 8.61 -11.79
CA GLY A 67 6.66 8.51 -11.78
C GLY A 67 7.35 9.03 -10.51
N PRO A 68 6.82 8.72 -9.29
CA PRO A 68 7.32 9.34 -8.07
C PRO A 68 8.73 8.86 -7.72
N GLU A 69 9.56 9.79 -7.24
CA GLU A 69 10.82 9.45 -6.56
C GLU A 69 10.57 8.95 -5.14
N LYS A 70 9.47 9.35 -4.50
CA LYS A 70 9.13 8.99 -3.12
C LYS A 70 7.73 8.39 -3.00
N VAL A 71 7.65 7.23 -2.35
CA VAL A 71 6.39 6.57 -2.01
C VAL A 71 6.22 6.57 -0.50
N ILE A 72 5.19 7.25 -0.02
CA ILE A 72 4.85 7.32 1.40
C ILE A 72 3.65 6.40 1.64
N VAL A 73 3.81 5.42 2.52
CA VAL A 73 2.70 4.62 3.04
C VAL A 73 2.34 5.18 4.42
N ASN A 74 1.19 5.81 4.52
CA ASN A 74 0.69 6.45 5.72
C ASN A 74 -0.24 5.53 6.53
N GLY A 75 0.36 4.55 7.21
CA GLY A 75 -0.35 3.64 8.10
C GLY A 75 -0.81 2.34 7.45
N ASP A 76 -1.04 1.35 8.32
CA ASP A 76 -1.68 0.06 8.06
C ASP A 76 -1.18 -0.64 6.79
N PHE A 77 0.15 -0.69 6.65
CA PHE A 77 0.81 -1.39 5.54
C PHE A 77 0.47 -2.88 5.54
N LYS A 78 0.40 -3.49 6.72
CA LYS A 78 0.03 -4.88 6.91
C LYS A 78 -1.10 -5.04 7.92
N HIS A 79 -1.78 -6.18 7.88
CA HIS A 79 -2.70 -6.55 8.95
C HIS A 79 -1.97 -7.13 10.18
N ASN A 80 -2.64 -7.20 11.33
CA ASN A 80 -2.08 -7.85 12.52
C ASN A 80 -2.07 -9.38 12.34
N PHE A 81 -0.89 -9.98 12.44
CA PHE A 81 -0.66 -11.40 12.17
C PHE A 81 -0.49 -12.20 13.46
N GLY A 82 -1.06 -13.42 13.51
CA GLY A 82 -0.68 -14.47 14.44
C GLY A 82 0.63 -15.18 14.05
N ARG A 83 1.11 -16.12 14.88
CA ARG A 83 2.43 -16.78 14.72
C ARG A 83 2.61 -17.68 13.47
N ASN A 84 1.53 -18.03 12.75
CA ASN A 84 1.55 -19.04 11.67
C ASN A 84 1.26 -18.48 10.25
N LEU A 85 1.86 -17.35 9.85
CA LEU A 85 1.49 -16.64 8.60
C LEU A 85 2.68 -16.38 7.65
N LYS A 86 3.41 -17.44 7.31
CA LYS A 86 4.61 -17.35 6.45
C LYS A 86 4.32 -16.74 5.07
N GLN A 87 3.15 -16.99 4.51
CA GLN A 87 2.80 -16.52 3.18
C GLN A 87 2.46 -15.04 3.17
N GLU A 88 1.77 -14.57 4.20
CA GLU A 88 1.38 -13.17 4.37
C GLU A 88 2.63 -12.30 4.59
N TRP A 89 3.64 -12.82 5.31
CA TRP A 89 4.96 -12.18 5.37
C TRP A 89 5.66 -12.12 4.01
N GLN A 90 5.48 -13.13 3.15
CA GLN A 90 6.00 -13.12 1.79
C GLN A 90 5.34 -12.02 0.94
N GLU A 91 4.02 -11.87 1.04
CA GLU A 91 3.24 -10.81 0.37
C GLU A 91 3.72 -9.41 0.80
N VAL A 92 3.85 -9.19 2.11
CA VAL A 92 4.40 -7.93 2.68
C VAL A 92 5.80 -7.65 2.13
N SER A 93 6.69 -8.65 2.15
CA SER A 93 8.05 -8.53 1.60
C SER A 93 8.03 -8.21 0.10
N ASN A 94 7.15 -8.85 -0.67
CA ASN A 94 7.07 -8.67 -2.11
C ASN A 94 6.63 -7.25 -2.47
N VAL A 95 5.58 -6.75 -1.83
CA VAL A 95 5.10 -5.38 -2.04
C VAL A 95 6.15 -4.36 -1.63
N LEU A 96 6.80 -4.54 -0.47
CA LEU A 96 7.85 -3.63 -0.03
C LEU A 96 9.04 -3.61 -1.01
N LYS A 97 9.51 -4.80 -1.44
CA LYS A 97 10.58 -4.91 -2.45
C LYS A 97 10.19 -4.26 -3.78
N PHE A 98 8.93 -4.39 -4.19
CA PHE A 98 8.43 -3.74 -5.38
C PHE A 98 8.48 -2.22 -5.27
N LEU A 99 8.00 -1.65 -4.16
CA LEU A 99 8.04 -0.21 -3.92
C LEU A 99 9.48 0.32 -3.85
N CYS A 100 10.38 -0.36 -3.12
CA CYS A 100 11.79 0.04 -3.00
C CYS A 100 12.56 -0.01 -4.33
N LYS A 101 12.12 -0.82 -5.30
CA LYS A 101 12.71 -0.83 -6.65
C LYS A 101 12.26 0.36 -7.51
N LYS A 102 11.25 1.10 -7.08
CA LYS A 102 10.62 2.18 -7.85
C LYS A 102 10.93 3.57 -7.31
N GLY A 103 11.24 3.70 -6.02
CA GLY A 103 11.65 4.95 -5.39
C GLY A 103 11.94 4.77 -3.91
N ASP A 104 12.21 5.89 -3.24
CA ASP A 104 12.42 5.94 -1.80
C ASP A 104 11.10 5.67 -1.07
N VAL A 105 11.08 4.66 -0.21
CA VAL A 105 9.88 4.26 0.52
C VAL A 105 9.94 4.77 1.94
N VAL A 106 8.89 5.50 2.36
CA VAL A 106 8.67 5.91 3.74
C VAL A 106 7.46 5.16 4.27
N LEU A 107 7.65 4.36 5.32
CA LEU A 107 6.55 3.70 6.03
C LEU A 107 6.27 4.45 7.33
N ILE A 108 5.08 5.03 7.44
CA ILE A 108 4.56 5.60 8.68
C ILE A 108 3.69 4.52 9.32
N ARG A 109 3.97 4.16 10.58
CA ARG A 109 3.25 3.07 11.26
C ARG A 109 1.81 3.46 11.57
N GLY A 110 0.88 2.57 11.24
CA GLY A 110 -0.50 2.58 11.72
C GLY A 110 -0.71 1.66 12.93
N ASN A 111 -1.95 1.49 13.36
CA ASN A 111 -2.32 0.67 14.52
C ASN A 111 -2.30 -0.84 14.22
N HIS A 112 -2.32 -1.26 12.95
CA HIS A 112 -2.17 -2.67 12.54
C HIS A 112 -0.70 -3.07 12.25
N ASP A 113 0.24 -2.13 12.40
CA ASP A 113 1.66 -2.32 12.06
C ASP A 113 2.54 -2.80 13.23
N ASN A 114 1.94 -3.28 14.32
CA ASN A 114 2.56 -3.58 15.63
C ASN A 114 3.72 -4.62 15.65
N PHE A 115 4.09 -5.19 14.50
CA PHE A 115 5.17 -6.17 14.35
C PHE A 115 6.21 -5.81 13.29
N LEU A 116 6.15 -4.61 12.70
CA LEU A 116 7.25 -4.10 11.87
C LEU A 116 8.37 -3.63 12.82
N LYS A 117 9.41 -4.44 13.03
CA LYS A 117 10.64 -3.98 13.71
C LYS A 117 11.52 -3.21 12.75
#